data_AF-A0A3B8NND9-F1
#
_entry.id   AF-A0A3B8NND9-F1
#
_cell.length_a   1.000
_cell.length_b   1.000
_cell.length_c   1.000
_cell.angle_alpha   90.00
_cell.angle_beta   90.00
_cell.angle_gamma   90.00
#
_symmetry.space_group_name_H-M   'P 1'
#
loop_
_entity.id
_entity.type
_entity.pdbx_description
1 polymer ?
#
loop_
_entity_poly.entity_id
_entity_poly.type
_entity_poly.pdbx_seq_one_letter_code
_entity_poly.pdbx_strand_id
1 'polypeptide(L)' 'MEKEIIFLVEEAPEGGYTARALGHSIFTEGESLDEIREAVRDAVRCHFGEKELPRVIRLHIAKDEVIAV' A
#
# COMPACT_ATOMS: atom_id res chain seq x y z
N MET A 1 -3.77 18.05 -7.86
CA MET A 1 -2.79 16.98 -7.62
C MET A 1 -2.84 16.61 -6.17
N GLU A 2 -3.16 15.35 -5.89
CA GLU A 2 -2.97 14.78 -4.56
C GLU A 2 -1.46 14.72 -4.32
N LYS A 3 -0.99 15.47 -3.31
CA LYS A 3 0.44 15.48 -2.96
C LYS A 3 0.85 14.17 -2.30
N GLU A 4 -0.14 13.40 -1.85
CA GLU A 4 0.02 12.22 -1.03
C GLU A 4 -1.00 11.17 -1.45
N ILE A 5 -0.54 9.92 -1.54
CA ILE A 5 -1.38 8.74 -1.68
C ILE A 5 -1.21 7.88 -0.43
N ILE A 6 -2.33 7.37 0.09
CA ILE A 6 -2.34 6.53 1.28
C ILE A 6 -2.63 5.10 0.85
N PHE A 7 -1.80 4.17 1.32
CA PHE A 7 -2.04 2.75 1.20
C PHE A 7 -2.41 2.20 2.58
N LEU A 8 -3.52 1.47 2.65
CA LEU A 8 -3.81 0.59 3.77
C LEU A 8 -3.02 -0.70 3.58
N VAL A 9 -2.21 -1.07 4.56
CA VAL A 9 -1.38 -2.28 4.55
C VAL A 9 -1.88 -3.20 5.66
N GLU A 10 -2.16 -4.45 5.31
CA GLU A 10 -2.73 -5.46 6.20
C GLU A 10 -1.95 -6.77 6.06
N GLU A 11 -1.88 -7.56 7.13
CA GLU A 11 -1.35 -8.93 7.06
C GLU A 11 -2.30 -9.79 6.24
N ALA A 12 -1.78 -10.53 5.25
CA ALA A 12 -2.60 -11.42 4.43
C ALA A 12 -2.95 -12.71 5.21
N PRO A 13 -4.15 -13.30 4.98
CA PRO A 13 -4.52 -14.57 5.64
C PRO A 13 -3.54 -15.72 5.38
N GLU A 14 -2.95 -15.75 4.19
CA GLU A 14 -1.93 -16.71 3.74
C GLU A 14 -0.50 -16.37 4.18
N GLY A 15 -0.30 -15.26 4.90
CA GLY A 15 1.01 -14.73 5.28
C GLY A 15 1.55 -13.66 4.33
N GLY A 16 2.51 -12.87 4.81
CA GLY A 16 2.95 -11.67 4.10
C GLY A 16 1.99 -10.50 4.30
N TYR A 17 1.97 -9.58 3.36
CA TYR A 17 1.22 -8.33 3.44
C TYR A 17 0.49 -8.04 2.14
N THR A 18 -0.66 -7.39 2.24
CA THR A 18 -1.34 -6.74 1.13
C THR A 18 -1.34 -5.24 1.36
N ALA A 19 -1.32 -4.46 0.27
CA ALA A 19 -1.47 -3.02 0.32
C ALA A 19 -2.45 -2.53 -0.75
N ARG A 20 -3.40 -1.68 -0.34
CA ARG A 20 -4.43 -1.09 -1.19
C ARG A 20 -4.39 0.43 -1.10
N ALA A 21 -4.32 1.10 -2.24
CA ALA A 21 -4.46 2.55 -2.28
C ALA A 21 -5.89 2.99 -1.94
N LEU A 22 -6.02 3.99 -1.07
CA LEU A 22 -7.30 4.64 -0.80
C LEU A 22 -7.60 5.63 -1.92
N GLY A 23 -8.78 5.50 -2.53
CA GLY A 23 -9.22 6.38 -3.63
C GLY A 23 -8.69 6.01 -5.01
N HIS A 24 -7.80 5.03 -5.13
CA HIS A 24 -7.22 4.58 -6.40
C HIS A 24 -7.34 3.06 -6.54
N SER A 25 -7.45 2.58 -7.78
CA SER A 25 -7.50 1.14 -8.07
C SER A 25 -6.10 0.55 -8.18
N ILE A 26 -5.33 0.65 -7.09
CA ILE A 26 -3.95 0.13 -6.98
C ILE A 26 -3.89 -0.86 -5.83
N PHE A 27 -3.41 -2.06 -6.14
CA PHE A 27 -3.27 -3.18 -5.20
C PHE A 27 -1.90 -3.81 -5.40
N THR A 28 -1.23 -4.15 -4.30
CA THR A 28 0.07 -4.81 -4.29
C THR A 28 0.13 -5.81 -3.15
N GLU A 29 1.00 -6.80 -3.26
CA GLU A 29 1.27 -7.82 -2.25
C GLU A 29 2.77 -8.03 -2.12
N GLY A 30 3.21 -8.61 -1.00
CA GLY A 30 4.62 -8.92 -0.76
C GLY A 30 4.81 -9.75 0.50
N GLU A 31 5.89 -10.52 0.55
CA GLU A 31 6.20 -11.39 1.70
C GLU A 31 6.73 -10.59 2.90
N SER A 32 7.21 -9.36 2.64
CA SER A 32 7.78 -8.47 3.65
C SER A 32 7.32 -7.01 3.46
N LEU A 33 7.44 -6.20 4.52
CA LEU A 33 7.18 -4.77 4.43
C LEU A 33 8.13 -4.05 3.47
N ASP A 34 9.35 -4.56 3.27
CA ASP A 34 10.30 -4.01 2.30
C ASP A 34 9.86 -4.27 0.87
N GLU A 35 9.35 -5.48 0.58
CA GLU A 35 8.73 -5.77 -0.72
C GLU A 35 7.50 -4.90 -0.98
N ILE A 36 6.64 -4.69 0.02
CA ILE A 36 5.49 -3.78 -0.11
C ILE A 36 5.97 -2.36 -0.47
N ARG A 37 7.02 -1.86 0.17
CA ARG A 37 7.53 -0.49 -0.11
C ARG A 37 7.98 -0.34 -1.55
N GLU A 38 8.65 -1.34 -2.11
CA GLU A 38 9.08 -1.30 -3.51
C GLU A 38 7.89 -1.51 -4.45
N ALA A 39 7.03 -2.48 -4.18
CA ALA A 39 5.84 -2.77 -4.98
C ALA A 39 4.91 -1.56 -5.10
N VAL A 40 4.62 -0.85 -3.99
CA VAL A 40 3.76 0.35 -4.05
C VAL A 40 4.41 1.49 -4.83
N ARG A 41 5.73 1.66 -4.76
CA ARG A 41 6.44 2.70 -5.52
C ARG A 41 6.31 2.43 -7.01
N ASP A 42 6.50 1.19 -7.42
CA ASP A 42 6.41 0.78 -8.82
C ASP A 42 4.98 0.83 -9.34
N ALA A 43 4.01 0.37 -8.54
CA ALA A 43 2.60 0.44 -8.89
C ALA A 43 2.12 1.90 -9.05
N VAL A 44 2.52 2.82 -8.17
CA VAL A 44 2.23 4.26 -8.29
C VAL A 44 2.86 4.84 -9.56
N ARG A 45 4.13 4.52 -9.87
CA ARG A 45 4.79 5.00 -11.11
C ARG A 45 4.12 4.47 -12.37
N CYS A 46 3.61 3.24 -12.34
CA CYS A 46 2.90 2.63 -13.47
C CYS A 46 1.49 3.23 -13.65
N HIS A 47 0.81 3.54 -12.55
CA HIS A 47 -0.56 4.04 -12.57
C HIS A 47 -0.66 5.52 -12.96
N PHE A 48 0.28 6.35 -12.51
CA PHE A 48 0.26 7.80 -12.75
C PHE A 48 1.27 8.22 -13.81
N GLY A 49 0.88 9.13 -14.71
CA GLY A 49 1.83 9.79 -15.61
C GLY A 49 2.81 10.70 -14.85
N GLU A 50 3.93 11.07 -15.47
CA GLU A 50 5.00 11.89 -14.85
C GLU A 50 4.51 13.19 -14.18
N LYS A 51 3.49 13.82 -14.76
CA LYS A 51 2.93 15.06 -14.21
C LYS A 51 2.02 14.81 -13.01
N GLU A 52 1.39 13.65 -12.92
CA GLU A 52 0.35 13.34 -11.92
C GLU A 52 0.88 12.53 -10.72
N LEU A 53 2.16 12.19 -10.74
CA LEU A 53 2.82 11.41 -9.70
C LEU A 53 2.71 12.08 -8.32
N PRO A 54 2.20 11.37 -7.30
CA PRO A 54 2.17 11.90 -5.94
C PRO A 54 3.60 12.06 -5.40
N ARG A 55 3.81 13.06 -4.54
CA ARG A 55 5.12 13.35 -3.95
C ARG A 55 5.44 12.49 -2.74
N VAL A 56 4.41 11.95 -2.10
CA VAL A 56 4.51 11.16 -0.86
C VAL A 56 3.62 9.94 -0.99
N ILE A 57 4.16 8.78 -0.62
CA ILE A 57 3.40 7.55 -0.39
C ILE A 57 3.40 7.33 1.12
N ARG A 58 2.21 7.23 1.72
CA ARG A 58 2.03 6.90 3.13
C ARG A 58 1.49 5.49 3.26
N LEU A 59 2.26 4.62 3.91
CA LEU A 59 1.80 3.29 4.30
C LEU A 59 1.15 3.40 5.68
N HIS A 60 -0.15 3.13 5.76
CA HIS A 60 -0.87 2.94 7.01
C HIS A 60 -0.96 1.44 7.29
N ILE A 61 -0.11 0.95 8.18
CA ILE A 61 -0.05 -0.46 8.54
C ILE A 61 -1.02 -0.69 9.71
N ALA A 62 -2.05 -1.48 9.47
CA ALA A 62 -3.04 -1.88 10.46
C ALA A 62 -2.84 -3.35 10.82
N LYS A 63 -2.97 -3.65 12.11
CA LYS A 63 -2.93 -5.03 12.63
C LYS A 63 -4.13 -5.21 13.55
N ASP A 64 -5.02 -6.10 13.14
CA ASP A 64 -6.16 -6.48 13.96
C ASP A 64 -5.78 -7.65 14.87
N GLU A 65 -5.95 -7.46 16.18
CA GLU A 65 -5.76 -8.51 17.17
C GLU A 65 -7.12 -9.03 17.65
N VAL A 66 -7.29 -10.35 17.65
CA VAL A 66 -8.49 -11.01 18.16
C VAL A 66 -8.17 -11.60 19.53
N ILE A 67 -8.86 -11.13 20.56
CA ILE A 67 -8.76 -11.63 21.94
C ILE A 67 -10.10 -12.24 22.38
N ALA A 68 -10.04 -13.37 23.09
CA ALA A 68 -11.22 -13.96 23.73
C ALA A 68 -11.51 -13.27 25.08
N VAL A 69 -12.79 -13.24 25.47
CA VAL A 69 -13.26 -12.71 26.77
C VAL A 69 -13.40 -13.83 27.79
#